data_AF-Q0UQX2-F1
#
_entry.id   AF-Q0UQX2-F1
#
_cell.length_a   1.000
_cell.length_b   1.000
_cell.length_c   1.000
_cell.angle_alpha   90.00
_cell.angle_beta   90.00
_cell.angle_gamma   90.00
#
_symmetry.space_group_name_H-M   'P 1'
#
loop_
_entity.id
_entity.type
_entity.pdbx_description
1 polymer ?
#
loop_
_entity_poly.entity_id
_entity_poly.type
_entity_poly.pdbx_seq_one_letter_code
_entity_poly.pdbx_strand_id
1 'polypeptide(L)'
;MASPGPANAVSDWFSAFANFLYDPSRGLKSNFNRLAAQRGWRRKSKKIRWTECQTICFAALYGGDADKNKLEKWQDLCREVRIAEPPKSISGCKQALGCRQVLVNLVNLIDHRSIGVPVIRFKNYPAFQAYTTNGCIYPREEAKKEGFIKALLRFQSMQEDDKLPVLLVALKGQQQFGRR
;
A
#
# COMPACT_ATOMS: atom_id res chain seq x y z
N MET A 1 18.93 21.18 -3.78
CA MET A 1 18.48 20.57 -2.51
C MET A 1 18.36 19.07 -2.75
N ALA A 2 19.15 18.24 -2.06
CA ALA A 2 19.05 16.79 -2.24
C ALA A 2 17.64 16.33 -1.82
N SER A 3 16.97 15.56 -2.67
CA SER A 3 15.70 14.94 -2.30
C SER A 3 15.92 14.10 -1.04
N PRO A 4 15.07 14.23 -0.01
CA PRO A 4 15.19 13.39 1.18
C PRO A 4 15.19 11.91 0.78
N GLY A 5 16.05 11.11 1.42
CA GLY A 5 16.10 9.68 1.17
C GLY A 5 14.75 9.00 1.50
N PRO A 6 14.47 7.79 0.98
CA PRO A 6 13.20 7.10 1.17
C PRO A 6 12.76 6.96 2.64
N ALA A 7 13.70 6.71 3.54
CA ALA A 7 13.45 6.63 4.98
C ALA A 7 12.96 7.96 5.57
N ASN A 8 13.51 9.09 5.10
CA ASN A 8 13.14 10.42 5.60
C ASN A 8 11.69 10.76 5.24
N ALA A 9 11.27 10.43 4.00
CA ALA A 9 9.92 10.69 3.49
C ALA A 9 8.82 9.98 4.30
N VAL A 10 9.08 8.78 4.81
CA VAL A 10 8.15 8.06 5.70
C VAL A 10 8.20 8.63 7.12
N SER A 11 9.40 9.00 7.60
CA SER A 11 9.58 9.54 8.95
C SER A 11 8.79 10.85 9.17
N ASP A 12 8.61 11.66 8.12
CA ASP A 12 7.93 12.96 8.20
C ASP A 12 6.50 12.86 8.75
N TRP A 13 5.76 11.81 8.38
CA TRP A 13 4.42 11.57 8.94
C TRP A 13 4.47 11.31 10.45
N PHE A 14 5.49 10.58 10.91
CA PHE A 14 5.67 10.27 12.33
C PHE A 14 6.16 11.48 13.14
N SER A 15 6.90 12.40 12.51
CA SER A 15 7.40 13.63 13.14
C SER A 15 6.29 14.58 13.60
N ALA A 16 5.06 14.45 13.07
CA ALA A 16 3.89 15.18 13.54
C ALA A 16 3.42 14.77 14.95
N PHE A 17 3.97 13.70 15.53
CA PHE A 17 3.56 13.15 16.82
C PHE A 17 4.62 13.37 17.91
N ALA A 18 4.45 14.43 18.73
CA ALA A 18 5.40 14.79 19.79
C ALA A 18 5.78 13.62 20.72
N ASN A 19 7.07 13.43 21.00
CA ASN A 19 7.62 12.34 21.83
C ASN A 19 7.46 10.93 21.23
N PHE A 20 7.21 10.79 19.93
CA PHE A 20 7.34 9.51 19.23
C PHE A 20 8.66 9.48 18.45
N LEU A 21 9.44 8.41 18.63
CA LEU A 21 10.69 8.20 17.90
C LEU A 21 10.47 7.15 16.81
N TYR A 22 10.57 7.58 15.55
CA TYR A 22 10.55 6.70 14.39
C TYR A 22 11.81 5.82 14.36
N ASP A 23 11.63 4.53 14.09
CA ASP A 23 12.71 3.56 13.96
C ASP A 23 12.87 3.14 12.50
N PRO A 24 13.90 3.63 11.79
CA PRO A 24 14.08 3.37 10.36
C PRO A 24 14.43 1.91 10.05
N SER A 25 14.81 1.11 11.05
CA SER A 25 15.07 -0.32 10.87
C SER A 25 13.79 -1.17 10.83
N ARG A 26 12.62 -0.57 11.09
CA ARG A 26 11.33 -1.24 11.18
C ARG A 26 10.36 -0.79 10.09
N GLY A 27 9.54 -1.71 9.63
CA GLY A 27 8.45 -1.40 8.70
C GLY A 27 7.43 -0.41 9.27
N LEU A 28 6.73 0.28 8.37
CA LEU A 28 5.65 1.23 8.61
C LEU A 28 4.65 0.69 9.62
N LYS A 29 4.20 -0.56 9.44
CA LYS A 29 3.21 -1.17 10.34
C LYS A 29 3.74 -1.33 11.77
N SER A 30 5.02 -1.65 11.93
CA SER A 30 5.64 -1.80 13.26
C SER A 30 5.76 -0.45 13.96
N ASN A 31 6.27 0.57 13.26
CA ASN A 31 6.31 1.96 13.74
C ASN A 31 4.91 2.47 14.08
N PHE A 32 3.92 2.25 13.20
CA PHE A 32 2.53 2.64 13.43
C PHE A 32 1.91 1.95 14.65
N ASN A 33 2.16 0.66 14.85
CA ASN A 33 1.63 -0.05 16.02
C ASN A 33 2.23 0.47 17.33
N ARG A 34 3.53 0.81 17.35
CA ARG A 34 4.18 1.47 18.50
C ARG A 34 3.52 2.82 18.80
N LEU A 35 3.33 3.66 17.78
CA LEU A 35 2.66 4.95 17.93
C LEU A 35 1.22 4.77 18.42
N ALA A 36 0.46 3.85 17.82
CA ALA A 36 -0.93 3.60 18.20
C ALA A 36 -1.04 3.13 19.66
N ALA A 37 -0.10 2.31 20.13
CA ALA A 37 -0.02 1.90 21.53
C ALA A 37 0.29 3.09 22.45
N GLN A 38 1.31 3.88 22.13
CA GLN A 38 1.67 5.08 22.90
C GLN A 38 0.54 6.11 23.00
N ARG A 39 -0.27 6.24 21.94
CA ARG A 39 -1.42 7.17 21.90
C ARG A 39 -2.73 6.58 22.43
N GLY A 40 -2.75 5.30 22.81
CA GLY A 40 -3.97 4.62 23.24
C GLY A 40 -5.06 4.59 22.15
N TRP A 41 -4.69 4.57 20.87
CA TRP A 41 -5.67 4.58 19.79
C TRP A 41 -6.47 3.28 19.74
N ARG A 42 -7.79 3.42 19.94
CA ARG A 42 -8.75 2.31 19.85
C ARG A 42 -9.12 2.01 18.40
N ARG A 43 -9.87 0.93 18.17
CA ARG A 43 -10.17 0.36 16.85
C ARG A 43 -10.55 1.41 15.78
N LYS A 44 -11.47 2.32 16.08
CA LYS A 44 -11.95 3.35 15.12
C LYS A 44 -10.84 4.35 14.76
N SER A 45 -10.21 4.98 15.75
CA SER A 45 -9.15 5.96 15.51
C SER A 45 -7.90 5.32 14.92
N LYS A 46 -7.53 4.12 15.38
CA LYS A 46 -6.44 3.33 14.80
C LYS A 46 -6.66 3.05 13.33
N LYS A 47 -7.89 2.68 12.91
CA LYS A 47 -8.20 2.47 11.50
C LYS A 47 -8.05 3.75 10.68
N ILE A 48 -8.58 4.88 11.16
CA ILE A 48 -8.49 6.17 10.47
C ILE A 48 -7.03 6.59 10.31
N ARG A 49 -6.25 6.55 11.40
CA ARG A 49 -4.83 6.92 11.38
C ARG A 49 -3.99 5.97 10.53
N TRP A 50 -4.35 4.69 10.48
CA TRP A 50 -3.65 3.71 9.64
C TRP A 50 -3.88 3.97 8.16
N THR A 51 -5.13 4.33 7.79
CA THR A 51 -5.45 4.77 6.43
C THR A 51 -4.64 6.00 6.04
N GLU A 52 -4.68 7.04 6.88
CA GLU A 52 -3.95 8.29 6.66
C GLU A 52 -2.43 8.06 6.51
N CYS A 53 -1.85 7.28 7.41
CA CYS A 53 -0.42 6.92 7.40
C CYS A 53 -0.02 6.25 6.08
N GLN A 54 -0.74 5.22 5.65
CA GLN A 54 -0.42 4.50 4.41
C GLN A 54 -0.56 5.40 3.17
N THR A 55 -1.62 6.22 3.09
CA THR A 55 -1.84 7.10 1.95
C THR A 55 -0.73 8.15 1.82
N ILE A 56 -0.38 8.82 2.93
CA ILE A 56 0.65 9.86 2.93
C ILE A 56 2.02 9.26 2.65
N CYS A 57 2.38 8.14 3.29
CA CYS A 57 3.68 7.51 3.07
C CYS A 57 3.82 6.97 1.64
N PHE A 58 2.75 6.42 1.05
CA PHE A 58 2.78 5.98 -0.34
C PHE A 58 3.02 7.17 -1.28
N ALA A 59 2.26 8.25 -1.12
CA ALA A 59 2.40 9.45 -1.93
C ALA A 59 3.81 10.07 -1.83
N ALA A 60 4.38 10.08 -0.62
CA ALA A 60 5.73 10.59 -0.40
C ALA A 60 6.83 9.76 -1.11
N LEU A 61 6.65 8.44 -1.21
CA LEU A 61 7.64 7.54 -1.81
C LEU A 61 7.51 7.38 -3.33
N TYR A 62 6.28 7.27 -3.82
CA TYR A 62 5.98 6.91 -5.22
C TYR A 62 5.46 8.10 -6.04
N GLY A 63 5.11 9.20 -5.38
CA GLY A 63 4.36 10.30 -5.98
C GLY A 63 2.85 10.09 -5.87
N GLY A 64 2.10 11.11 -6.28
CA GLY A 64 0.64 11.09 -6.27
C GLY A 64 0.05 11.40 -7.63
N ASP A 65 -1.16 11.97 -7.64
CA ASP A 65 -1.89 12.30 -8.87
C ASP A 65 -1.13 13.23 -9.82
N ALA A 66 -0.24 14.08 -9.32
CA ALA A 66 0.61 14.95 -10.15
C ALA A 66 1.65 14.17 -10.97
N ASP A 67 2.01 12.97 -10.52
CA ASP A 67 3.05 12.14 -11.13
C ASP A 67 2.49 11.04 -12.04
N LYS A 68 1.17 10.79 -12.02
CA LYS A 68 0.53 9.68 -12.76
C LYS A 68 0.64 9.77 -14.27
N ASN A 69 0.98 10.94 -14.81
CA ASN A 69 1.20 11.16 -16.24
C ASN A 69 2.69 11.05 -16.64
N LYS A 70 3.59 10.78 -15.70
CA LYS A 70 5.02 10.63 -15.95
C LYS A 70 5.34 9.15 -16.19
N LEU A 71 5.67 8.79 -17.44
CA LEU A 71 6.00 7.41 -17.82
C LEU A 71 7.11 6.80 -16.93
N GLU A 72 8.14 7.59 -16.62
CA GLU A 72 9.29 7.15 -15.83
C GLU A 72 8.89 6.58 -14.47
N LYS A 73 7.92 7.21 -13.79
CA LYS A 73 7.40 6.75 -12.50
C LYS A 73 6.71 5.40 -12.60
N TRP A 74 6.00 5.15 -13.70
CA TRP A 74 5.40 3.84 -13.97
C TRP A 74 6.45 2.77 -14.25
N GLN A 75 7.49 3.12 -15.01
CA GLN A 75 8.58 2.20 -15.32
C GLN A 75 9.42 1.87 -14.09
N ASP A 76 9.65 2.84 -13.20
CA ASP A 76 10.30 2.63 -11.90
C ASP A 76 9.52 1.63 -11.06
N LEU A 77 8.21 1.80 -10.95
CA LEU A 77 7.35 0.87 -10.23
C LEU A 77 7.39 -0.53 -10.86
N CYS A 78 7.34 -0.64 -12.19
CA CYS A 78 7.51 -1.91 -12.90
C CYS A 78 8.83 -2.61 -12.54
N ARG A 79 9.94 -1.87 -12.58
CA ARG A 79 11.28 -2.40 -12.20
C ARG A 79 11.30 -2.87 -10.75
N GLU A 80 10.72 -2.07 -9.85
CA GLU A 80 10.68 -2.37 -8.42
C GLU A 80 9.90 -3.65 -8.10
N VAL A 81 8.82 -3.92 -8.84
CA VAL A 81 8.06 -5.19 -8.74
C VAL A 81 8.65 -6.32 -9.61
N ARG A 82 9.87 -6.14 -10.12
CA ARG A 82 10.65 -7.12 -10.89
C ARG A 82 10.04 -7.48 -12.24
N ILE A 83 9.55 -6.47 -12.96
CA ILE A 83 9.28 -6.55 -14.41
C ILE A 83 10.57 -6.11 -15.12
N ALA A 84 11.27 -7.06 -15.74
CA ALA A 84 12.60 -6.84 -16.31
C ALA A 84 12.60 -5.79 -17.43
N GLU A 85 11.59 -5.84 -18.29
CA GLU A 85 11.41 -4.89 -19.40
C GLU A 85 10.14 -4.06 -19.18
N PRO A 86 10.25 -2.90 -18.53
CA PRO A 86 9.10 -2.05 -18.31
C PRO A 86 8.57 -1.50 -19.66
N PRO A 87 7.26 -1.53 -19.90
CA PRO A 87 6.68 -1.05 -21.15
C PRO A 87 7.01 0.42 -21.46
N LYS A 88 6.99 0.77 -22.75
CA LYS A 88 7.29 2.13 -23.23
C LYS A 88 6.08 3.09 -23.19
N SER A 89 4.96 2.66 -22.59
CA SER A 89 3.75 3.48 -22.43
C SER A 89 3.15 3.30 -21.04
N ILE A 90 2.42 4.34 -20.58
CA ILE A 90 1.74 4.32 -19.28
C ILE A 90 0.68 3.23 -19.26
N SER A 91 -0.10 3.08 -20.34
CA SER A 91 -1.09 2.02 -20.48
C SER A 91 -0.46 0.63 -20.41
N GLY A 92 0.68 0.43 -21.09
CA GLY A 92 1.44 -0.82 -21.02
C GLY A 92 1.92 -1.11 -19.60
N CYS A 93 2.47 -0.12 -18.89
CA CYS A 93 2.90 -0.30 -17.50
C CYS A 93 1.72 -0.68 -16.59
N LYS A 94 0.58 0.01 -16.72
CA LYS A 94 -0.65 -0.32 -15.96
C LYS A 94 -1.10 -1.76 -16.21
N GLN A 95 -1.07 -2.21 -17.46
CA GLN A 95 -1.42 -3.59 -17.82
C GLN A 95 -0.45 -4.59 -17.20
N ALA A 96 0.86 -4.34 -17.29
CA ALA A 96 1.89 -5.22 -16.74
C ALA A 96 1.81 -5.31 -15.20
N LEU A 97 1.61 -4.19 -14.53
CA LEU A 97 1.41 -4.12 -13.08
C LEU A 97 0.11 -4.83 -12.63
N GLY A 98 -0.94 -4.78 -13.46
CA GLY A 98 -2.21 -5.44 -13.21
C GLY A 98 -2.22 -6.96 -13.51
N CYS A 99 -1.13 -7.52 -14.05
CA CYS A 99 -1.06 -8.94 -14.37
C CYS A 99 -1.27 -9.83 -13.13
N ARG A 100 -1.97 -10.96 -13.31
CA ARG A 100 -2.27 -11.91 -12.20
C ARG A 100 -1.01 -12.45 -11.49
N GLN A 101 0.12 -12.48 -12.19
CA GLN A 101 1.44 -12.92 -11.70
C GLN A 101 2.22 -11.85 -10.93
N VAL A 102 1.76 -10.59 -10.92
CA VAL A 102 2.33 -9.51 -10.14
C VAL A 102 1.53 -9.41 -8.84
N LEU A 103 1.96 -10.20 -7.85
CA LEU A 103 1.37 -10.22 -6.52
C LEU A 103 2.28 -9.43 -5.59
N VAL A 104 1.92 -8.18 -5.30
CA VAL A 104 2.64 -7.28 -4.39
C VAL A 104 1.66 -6.56 -3.48
N ASN A 105 2.01 -6.39 -2.21
CA ASN A 105 1.19 -5.65 -1.25
C ASN A 105 1.67 -4.20 -1.14
N LEU A 106 0.75 -3.25 -1.01
CA LEU A 106 1.05 -1.80 -0.97
C LEU A 106 1.83 -1.39 0.28
N VAL A 107 1.54 -1.99 1.44
CA VAL A 107 2.32 -1.75 2.67
C VAL A 107 3.72 -2.32 2.52
N ASN A 108 3.84 -3.49 1.90
CA ASN A 108 5.13 -4.08 1.55
C ASN A 108 5.96 -3.19 0.60
N LEU A 109 5.33 -2.52 -0.37
CA LEU A 109 6.00 -1.52 -1.21
C LEU A 109 6.60 -0.39 -0.36
N ILE A 110 5.79 0.22 0.52
CA ILE A 110 6.24 1.31 1.41
C ILE A 110 7.38 0.85 2.32
N ASP A 111 7.20 -0.27 3.01
CA ASP A 111 8.16 -0.81 3.98
C ASP A 111 9.51 -1.07 3.32
N HIS A 112 9.50 -1.84 2.23
CA HIS A 112 10.69 -2.32 1.56
C HIS A 112 11.47 -1.16 0.95
N ARG A 113 10.78 -0.21 0.33
CA ARG A 113 11.40 1.00 -0.20
C ARG A 113 11.98 1.89 0.91
N SER A 114 11.33 2.02 2.05
CA SER A 114 11.83 2.84 3.16
C SER A 114 13.06 2.23 3.85
N ILE A 115 13.10 0.91 4.02
CA ILE A 115 14.20 0.18 4.67
C ILE A 115 15.36 -0.10 3.69
N GLY A 116 15.11 0.03 2.38
CA GLY A 116 16.10 -0.22 1.33
C GLY A 116 16.29 -1.71 1.02
N VAL A 117 15.25 -2.52 1.20
CA VAL A 117 15.26 -3.95 0.86
C VAL A 117 14.38 -4.23 -0.37
N PRO A 118 14.65 -5.29 -1.16
CA PRO A 118 13.84 -5.58 -2.35
C PRO A 118 12.40 -5.97 -2.00
N VAL A 119 11.42 -5.44 -2.72
CA VAL A 119 9.99 -5.75 -2.55
C VAL A 119 9.71 -7.26 -2.64
N ILE A 120 8.82 -7.76 -1.78
CA ILE A 120 8.34 -9.14 -1.85
C ILE A 120 7.34 -9.26 -3.01
N ARG A 121 7.68 -10.07 -3.99
CA ARG A 121 6.75 -10.58 -5.01
C ARG A 121 6.29 -11.97 -4.58
N PHE A 122 5.01 -12.11 -4.26
CA PHE A 122 4.46 -13.37 -3.76
C PHE A 122 4.36 -14.39 -4.90
N LYS A 123 4.79 -15.62 -4.62
CA LYS A 123 4.75 -16.73 -5.60
C LYS A 123 3.33 -17.12 -5.99
N ASN A 124 2.40 -17.01 -5.05
CA ASN A 124 1.03 -17.44 -5.24
C ASN A 124 0.06 -16.58 -4.44
N TYR A 125 -1.20 -16.74 -4.80
CA TYR A 125 -2.29 -15.98 -4.25
C TYR A 125 -2.50 -16.21 -2.73
N PRO A 126 -2.48 -17.45 -2.20
CA PRO A 126 -2.59 -17.69 -0.75
C PRO A 126 -1.52 -16.99 0.09
N ALA A 127 -0.26 -16.97 -0.35
CA ALA A 127 0.81 -16.29 0.37
C ALA A 127 0.59 -14.76 0.43
N PHE A 128 0.15 -14.18 -0.70
CA PHE A 128 -0.23 -12.77 -0.76
C PHE A 128 -1.41 -12.46 0.18
N GLN A 129 -2.41 -13.35 0.21
CA GLN A 129 -3.58 -13.19 1.07
C GLN A 129 -3.19 -13.23 2.54
N ALA A 130 -2.43 -14.24 2.98
CA ALA A 130 -1.98 -14.39 4.36
C ALA A 130 -1.19 -13.17 4.85
N TYR A 131 -0.30 -12.63 4.01
CA TYR A 131 0.43 -11.40 4.32
C TYR A 131 -0.52 -10.21 4.47
N THR A 132 -1.45 -10.05 3.53
CA THR A 132 -2.36 -8.89 3.48
C THR A 132 -3.37 -8.91 4.63
N THR A 133 -3.99 -10.05 4.93
CA THR A 133 -5.00 -10.17 5.99
C THR A 133 -4.42 -10.07 7.39
N ASN A 134 -3.11 -10.27 7.55
CA ASN A 134 -2.39 -9.99 8.78
C ASN A 134 -2.18 -8.47 9.00
N GLY A 135 -3.21 -7.65 8.81
CA GLY A 135 -3.19 -6.22 9.13
C GLY A 135 -2.41 -5.32 8.16
N CYS A 136 -2.01 -5.83 6.98
CA CYS A 136 -1.38 -5.05 5.90
C CYS A 136 -2.41 -4.68 4.83
N ILE A 137 -3.60 -4.27 5.29
CA ILE A 137 -4.78 -3.99 4.48
C ILE A 137 -4.79 -2.52 4.07
N TYR A 138 -4.64 -2.25 2.77
CA TYR A 138 -4.74 -0.89 2.22
C TYR A 138 -6.19 -0.53 1.87
N PRO A 139 -6.78 0.57 2.38
CA PRO A 139 -8.18 0.90 2.18
C PRO A 139 -8.61 1.01 0.72
N ARG A 140 -9.61 0.22 0.31
CA ARG A 140 -10.11 0.17 -1.09
C ARG A 140 -10.56 1.53 -1.62
N GLU A 141 -11.25 2.32 -0.81
CA GLU A 141 -11.77 3.62 -1.25
C GLU A 141 -10.64 4.65 -1.47
N GLU A 142 -9.58 4.62 -0.66
CA GLU A 142 -8.40 5.44 -0.94
C GLU A 142 -7.63 4.94 -2.16
N ALA A 143 -7.58 3.62 -2.33
CA ALA A 143 -6.88 3.00 -3.45
C ALA A 143 -7.48 3.36 -4.81
N LYS A 144 -8.78 3.63 -4.87
CA LYS A 144 -9.48 4.05 -6.10
C LYS A 144 -9.23 5.51 -6.47
N LYS A 145 -8.86 6.36 -5.50
CA LYS A 145 -8.65 7.79 -5.72
C LYS A 145 -7.29 8.06 -6.37
N GLU A 146 -6.27 7.32 -5.98
CA GLU A 146 -4.89 7.55 -6.40
C GLU A 146 -4.54 6.72 -7.66
N GLY A 147 -3.99 7.37 -8.68
CA GLY A 147 -3.78 6.77 -10.01
C GLY A 147 -2.79 5.59 -10.05
N PHE A 148 -1.68 5.66 -9.31
CA PHE A 148 -0.69 4.57 -9.23
C PHE A 148 -1.24 3.38 -8.47
N ILE A 149 -1.85 3.63 -7.31
CA ILE A 149 -2.46 2.60 -6.48
C ILE A 149 -3.58 1.93 -7.26
N LYS A 150 -4.43 2.69 -7.95
CA LYS A 150 -5.54 2.15 -8.76
C LYS A 150 -5.06 1.18 -9.86
N ALA A 151 -3.87 1.37 -10.39
CA ALA A 151 -3.32 0.45 -11.40
C ALA A 151 -2.71 -0.82 -10.79
N LEU A 152 -2.24 -0.75 -9.55
CA LEU A 152 -1.83 -1.92 -8.75
C LEU A 152 -3.06 -2.66 -8.19
N LEU A 153 -4.19 -1.98 -8.05
CA LEU A 153 -5.47 -2.65 -7.85
C LEU A 153 -5.77 -3.45 -9.10
N ARG A 154 -5.95 -4.76 -8.93
CA ARG A 154 -6.50 -5.62 -9.97
C ARG A 154 -7.75 -4.95 -10.55
N PHE A 155 -7.75 -4.70 -11.86
CA PHE A 155 -8.90 -4.22 -12.61
C PHE A 155 -10.11 -5.09 -12.26
N GLN A 156 -10.99 -4.59 -11.39
CA GLN A 156 -12.31 -5.17 -11.16
C GLN A 156 -13.23 -4.71 -12.27
N SER A 157 -13.00 -5.26 -13.45
CA SER A 157 -14.02 -5.51 -14.44
C SER A 157 -13.79 -6.94 -14.91
N MET A 158 -14.22 -7.90 -14.09
CA MET A 158 -14.49 -9.24 -14.61
C MET A 158 -15.98 -9.48 -14.44
N GLN A 159 -16.53 -9.99 -15.55
CA GLN A 159 -17.84 -10.59 -15.68
C GLN A 159 -18.17 -11.50 -14.49
N GLU A 160 -19.45 -11.65 -14.23
CA GLU A 160 -20.07 -12.09 -12.96
C GLU A 160 -19.75 -13.53 -12.48
N ASP A 161 -18.98 -14.34 -13.20
CA ASP A 161 -19.05 -15.80 -13.00
C ASP A 161 -17.87 -16.51 -12.34
N ASP A 162 -16.82 -15.83 -11.86
CA ASP A 162 -15.75 -16.52 -11.10
C ASP A 162 -15.67 -16.04 -9.65
N LYS A 163 -16.39 -16.77 -8.78
CA LYS A 163 -16.49 -16.54 -7.34
C LYS A 163 -15.16 -16.82 -6.64
N LEU A 164 -14.34 -15.79 -6.46
CA LEU A 164 -13.63 -15.47 -5.20
C LEU A 164 -12.84 -14.16 -5.38
N PRO A 165 -13.37 -13.02 -4.88
CA PRO A 165 -12.77 -11.72 -5.13
C PRO A 165 -11.50 -11.57 -4.32
N VAL A 166 -10.41 -11.21 -5.00
CA VAL A 166 -9.21 -10.76 -4.30
C VAL A 166 -8.77 -9.39 -4.75
N LEU A 167 -9.22 -8.41 -3.98
CA LEU A 167 -8.36 -7.64 -3.07
C LEU A 167 -9.29 -7.08 -2.00
N LEU A 168 -8.97 -7.31 -0.73
CA LEU A 168 -9.69 -6.85 0.46
C LEU A 168 -11.13 -7.36 0.64
N VAL A 169 -11.26 -8.35 1.52
CA VAL A 169 -12.41 -8.43 2.42
C VAL A 169 -12.44 -7.15 3.25
N ALA A 170 -13.15 -6.13 2.76
CA ALA A 170 -13.89 -5.27 3.66
C ALA A 170 -14.91 -6.19 4.31
N LEU A 171 -14.72 -6.50 5.59
CA LEU A 171 -15.73 -7.14 6.41
C LEU A 171 -17.03 -6.34 6.27
N LYS A 172 -17.95 -6.83 5.43
CA LYS A 172 -19.38 -6.63 5.67
C LYS A 172 -19.63 -7.27 7.04
N GLY A 173 -20.05 -6.47 8.02
CA GLY A 173 -20.38 -7.00 9.34
C GLY A 173 -19.98 -6.09 10.50
N GLN A 174 -20.54 -4.89 10.55
CA GLN A 174 -21.10 -4.37 11.81
C GLN A 174 -22.47 -3.77 11.49
N GLN A 175 -23.38 -4.64 11.04
CA GLN A 175 -24.80 -4.41 11.27
C GLN A 175 -25.12 -5.19 12.55
N GLN A 176 -25.59 -4.43 13.53
CA GLN A 176 -25.98 -4.90 14.83
C GLN A 176 -27.14 -5.88 14.65
N PHE A 177 -26.95 -7.13 15.06
CA PHE A 177 -28.07 -7.95 15.55
C PHE A 177 -27.86 -8.07 17.05
N GLY A 178 -28.38 -7.08 17.77
CA GLY A 178 -28.67 -7.25 19.18
C GLY A 178 -29.80 -8.26 19.29
N ARG A 179 -29.51 -9.42 19.89
CA ARG A 179 -30.55 -10.24 20.51
C ARG A 179 -31.00 -9.51 21.78
N ARG A 180 -32.25 -9.07 21.80
CA ARG A 180 -33.23 -9.28 22.86
C ARG A 180 -34.59 -8.87 22.33
#